data_AF-A0A2G8TJG4-F1
#
_entry.id   AF-A0A2G8TJG4-F1
#
_cell.length_a   1.000
_cell.length_b   1.000
_cell.length_c   1.000
_cell.angle_alpha   90.00
_cell.angle_beta   90.00
_cell.angle_gamma   90.00
#
_symmetry.space_group_name_H-M   'P 1'
#
loop_
_entity.id
_entity.type
_entity.pdbx_description
1 polymer ?
#
loop_
_entity_poly.entity_id
_entity_poly.type
_entity_poly.pdbx_seq_one_letter_code
_entity_poly.pdbx_strand_id
1 'polypeptide(L)' 'MRQWTPEQRARQSALIRTWKPWERSTGPSTEAGKAIAAGNSLKHGMRSSAWIAERNGVNEILLQLAHCPSESSSASSLST' A
#
# COMPACT_ATOMS: atom_id res chain seq x y z
N MET A 1 4.23 12.20 28.40
CA MET A 1 4.75 10.98 27.74
C MET A 1 5.90 10.42 28.56
N ARG A 2 6.04 9.09 28.66
CA ARG A 2 7.12 8.48 29.44
C ARG A 2 8.45 8.55 28.67
N GLN A 3 9.45 9.24 29.24
CA GLN A 3 10.81 9.33 28.70
C GLN A 3 11.63 8.15 29.23
N TRP A 4 12.16 7.30 28.34
CA TRP A 4 13.03 6.18 28.73
C TRP A 4 14.47 6.67 28.86
N THR A 5 15.08 6.46 30.03
CA THR A 5 16.53 6.68 30.17
C THR A 5 17.32 5.56 29.46
N PRO A 6 18.58 5.80 29.04
CA PRO A 6 19.42 4.78 28.42
C PRO A 6 19.58 3.53 29.28
N GLU A 7 19.75 3.70 30.59
CA GLU A 7 19.89 2.60 31.55
C GLU A 7 18.62 1.75 31.65
N GLN A 8 17.45 2.39 31.67
CA GLN A 8 16.16 1.69 31.65
C GLN A 8 16.00 0.89 30.35
N ARG A 9 16.37 1.45 29.21
CA ARG A 9 16.32 0.76 27.91
C ARG A 9 17.26 -0.45 27.90
N ALA A 10 18.47 -0.30 28.45
CA ALA A 10 19.42 -1.40 28.59
C ALA A 10 18.86 -2.53 29.48
N ARG A 11 18.32 -2.19 30.66
CA ARG A 11 17.68 -3.15 31.57
C ARG A 11 16.54 -3.89 30.88
N GLN A 12 15.67 -3.19 30.16
CA GLN A 12 14.61 -3.86 29.42
C GLN A 12 15.13 -4.74 28.29
N SER A 13 16.18 -4.31 27.58
CA SER A 13 16.77 -5.13 26.52
C SER A 13 17.33 -6.44 27.05
N ALA A 14 17.87 -6.46 28.28
CA ALA A 14 18.35 -7.67 28.93
C ALA A 14 17.19 -8.62 29.32
N LEU A 15 16.08 -8.07 29.83
CA LEU A 15 14.88 -8.83 30.15
C LEU A 15 14.22 -9.43 28.90
N ILE A 16 14.07 -8.65 27.83
CA ILE A 16 13.52 -9.11 26.55
C ILE A 16 14.39 -10.24 25.96
N ARG A 17 15.72 -10.15 26.09
CA ARG A 17 16.65 -11.23 25.72
C ARG A 17 16.51 -12.50 26.56
N THR A 18 16.01 -12.38 27.79
CA THR A 18 15.75 -13.54 28.66
C THR A 18 14.50 -14.28 28.20
N TRP A 19 13.42 -13.57 27.91
CA TRP A 19 12.12 -14.18 27.55
C TRP A 19 11.97 -14.47 26.06
N LYS A 20 12.81 -13.86 25.21
CA LYS A 20 12.91 -14.09 23.77
C LYS A 20 11.57 -14.28 23.07
N PRO A 21 10.63 -13.32 23.18
CA PRO A 21 9.27 -13.50 22.69
C PRO A 21 9.19 -13.83 21.18
N TRP A 22 10.20 -13.46 20.40
CA TRP A 22 10.32 -13.83 18.98
C TRP A 22 10.42 -15.34 18.73
N GLU A 23 10.95 -16.13 19.67
CA GLU A 23 11.01 -17.60 19.53
C GLU A 23 9.61 -18.22 19.53
N ARG A 24 8.63 -17.54 20.13
CA ARG A 24 7.21 -17.94 20.14
C ARG A 24 6.38 -17.26 19.05
N SER A 25 6.98 -16.39 18.24
CA SER A 25 6.28 -15.69 17.16
C SER A 25 6.00 -16.65 16.01
N THR A 26 4.90 -17.38 16.11
CA THR A 26 4.40 -18.25 15.02
C THR A 26 3.67 -17.40 14.00
N GLY A 27 4.43 -16.83 13.05
CA GLY A 27 3.85 -16.32 11.82
C GLY A 27 3.20 -17.44 10.99
N PRO A 28 2.48 -17.13 9.92
CA PRO A 28 1.92 -18.14 9.05
C PRO A 28 3.01 -18.99 8.40
N SER A 29 3.13 -20.25 8.79
CA SER A 29 4.10 -21.19 8.21
C SER A 29 3.63 -21.83 6.90
N THR A 30 2.31 -21.77 6.62
CA THR A 30 1.71 -22.35 5.42
C THR A 30 1.54 -21.30 4.33
N GLU A 31 1.58 -21.72 3.06
CA GLU A 31 1.36 -20.82 1.92
C GLU A 31 -0.02 -20.15 1.96
N ALA A 32 -1.06 -20.89 2.36
CA ALA A 32 -2.39 -20.33 2.59
C ALA A 32 -2.38 -19.24 3.67
N GLY A 33 -1.67 -19.47 4.78
CA GLY A 33 -1.55 -18.47 5.85
C GLY A 33 -0.81 -17.21 5.39
N LYS A 34 0.22 -17.35 4.56
CA LYS A 34 0.96 -16.21 3.98
C LYS A 34 0.09 -15.41 3.03
N ALA A 35 -0.71 -16.07 2.19
CA ALA A 35 -1.65 -15.41 1.29
C ALA A 35 -2.69 -14.56 2.08
N ILE A 36 -3.23 -15.11 3.17
CA ILE A 36 -4.15 -14.38 4.04
C ILE A 36 -3.44 -13.16 4.69
N ALA A 37 -2.22 -13.36 5.21
CA ALA A 37 -1.46 -12.27 5.83
C ALA A 37 -1.11 -11.16 4.82
N ALA A 38 -0.80 -11.50 3.57
CA ALA A 38 -0.55 -10.53 2.50
C ALA A 38 -1.79 -9.66 2.20
N GLY A 39 -2.98 -10.24 2.32
CA GLY A 39 -4.26 -9.53 2.15
C GLY A 39 -4.56 -8.46 3.20
N ASN A 40 -3.83 -8.41 4.33
CA ASN A 40 -4.07 -7.39 5.37
C ASN A 40 -3.84 -5.96 4.88
N SER A 41 -2.91 -5.77 3.93
CA SER A 41 -2.64 -4.46 3.31
C SER A 41 -3.85 -3.87 2.58
N LEU A 42 -4.75 -4.72 2.08
CA LEU A 42 -5.96 -4.34 1.35
C LEU A 42 -7.09 -3.85 2.26
N LYS A 43 -6.96 -3.97 3.58
CA LYS A 43 -8.02 -3.62 4.53
C LYS A 43 -8.13 -2.11 4.76
N HIS A 44 -7.02 -1.38 4.74
CA HIS A 44 -7.01 0.03 5.15
C HIS A 44 -5.89 0.86 4.52
N GLY A 45 -6.05 2.19 4.59
CA GLY A 45 -5.08 3.16 4.08
C GLY A 45 -5.05 3.23 2.55
N MET A 46 -3.96 3.78 2.03
CA MET A 46 -3.79 4.07 0.60
C MET A 46 -3.59 2.83 -0.28
N ARG A 47 -3.51 1.63 0.31
CA ARG A 47 -3.45 0.35 -0.39
C ARG A 47 -4.70 -0.50 -0.16
N SER A 48 -5.74 0.09 0.43
CA SER A 48 -7.03 -0.59 0.56
C SER A 48 -7.61 -0.97 -0.81
N SER A 49 -8.44 -1.99 -0.84
CA SER A 49 -9.12 -2.42 -2.06
C SER A 49 -9.92 -1.28 -2.71
N ALA A 50 -10.65 -0.50 -1.90
CA ALA A 50 -11.41 0.65 -2.36
C ALA A 50 -10.51 1.71 -3.00
N TRP A 51 -9.39 2.06 -2.35
CA TRP A 51 -8.44 3.03 -2.89
C TRP A 51 -7.82 2.54 -4.20
N ILE A 52 -7.45 1.25 -4.29
CA ILE A 52 -6.86 0.68 -5.50
C ILE A 52 -7.85 0.75 -6.66
N ALA A 53 -9.13 0.43 -6.41
CA ALA A 53 -10.17 0.52 -7.42
C ALA A 53 -10.34 1.96 -7.92
N GLU A 54 -10.41 2.94 -7.01
CA GLU A 54 -10.51 4.35 -7.34
C GLU A 54 -9.29 4.83 -8.16
N ARG A 55 -8.07 4.52 -7.70
CA ARG A 55 -6.84 4.85 -8.44
C ARG A 55 -6.85 4.24 -9.84
N ASN A 56 -7.26 2.99 -9.98
CA ASN A 56 -7.28 2.35 -11.29
C ASN A 56 -8.25 3.06 -12.23
N GLY A 57 -9.44 3.49 -11.75
CA GLY A 57 -10.36 4.31 -12.54
C GLY A 57 -9.77 5.66 -12.95
N VAL A 58 -9.06 6.34 -12.05
CA VAL A 58 -8.33 7.58 -12.39
C VAL A 58 -7.26 7.32 -13.43
N ASN A 59 -6.49 6.23 -13.31
CA ASN A 59 -5.47 5.86 -14.29
C ASN A 59 -6.08 5.59 -15.67
N GLU A 60 -7.23 4.93 -15.74
CA GLU A 60 -7.94 4.70 -17.01
C GLU A 60 -8.34 6.03 -17.67
N ILE A 61 -8.87 6.97 -16.92
CA ILE A 61 -9.20 8.33 -17.42
C ILE A 61 -7.93 9.02 -17.94
N LEU A 62 -6.84 8.97 -17.18
CA LEU A 62 -5.56 9.58 -17.59
C LEU A 62 -5.02 8.95 -18.88
N LEU A 63 -5.12 7.62 -19.02
CA LEU A 63 -4.71 6.92 -20.23
C LEU A 63 -5.55 7.33 -21.45
N GLN A 64 -6.86 7.52 -21.28
CA GLN A 64 -7.75 8.01 -22.34
C GLN A 64 -7.40 9.42 -22.78
N LEU A 65 -7.18 10.34 -21.83
CA LEU A 65 -6.79 11.72 -22.13
C LEU A 65 -5.42 11.79 -22.82
N ALA A 66 -4.47 10.93 -22.41
CA ALA A 66 -3.18 10.83 -23.05
C ALA A 66 -3.25 10.25 -24.48
N HIS A 67 -4.27 9.44 -24.77
CA HIS A 67 -4.57 8.90 -26.10
C HIS A 67 -5.54 9.77 -26.91
N CYS A 68 -5.92 10.96 -26.44
CA CYS A 68 -6.76 11.86 -27.22
C CYS A 68 -6.01 12.18 -28.53
N PRO A 69 -6.46 11.66 -29.70
CA PRO A 69 -5.88 12.08 -30.95
C PRO A 69 -6.16 13.56 -31.05
N SER A 70 -5.11 14.37 -31.21
CA SER A 70 -5.28 15.76 -31.59
C SER A 70 -6.17 15.77 -32.83
N GLU A 71 -7.41 16.25 -32.70
CA GLU A 71 -8.24 16.60 -33.85
C GLU A 71 -7.56 17.78 -34.56
N SER A 72 -6.52 17.47 -35.33
CA SER A 72 -6.14 18.21 -36.51
C SER A 72 -6.97 17.65 -37.66
N SER A 73 -7.63 18.55 -38.40
CA SER A 73 -8.38 18.32 -39.64
C SER A 73 -9.85 17.92 -39.41
N SER A 74 -10.85 18.77 -39.63
CA SER A 74 -11.09 19.48 -40.88
C SER A 74 -12.27 20.46 -40.73
N ALA A 75 -11.96 21.76 -40.56
CA ALA A 75 -12.92 22.81 -40.94
C ALA A 75 -12.84 22.98 -42.47
N SER A 76 -13.40 22.02 -43.20
CA SER A 76 -13.52 22.07 -44.65
C SER A 76 -14.76 22.89 -45.03
N SER A 77 -14.51 23.98 -45.77
CA SER A 77 -15.32 24.42 -46.91
C SER A 77 -16.71 25.02 -46.63
N LEU A 78 -16.76 26.32 -46.32
CA LEU A 78 -17.91 27.16 -46.73
C LEU A 78 -17.57 27.82 -48.07
N SER A 79 -18.13 27.25 -49.14
CA SER A 79 -18.32 27.91 -50.44
C SER A 79 -19.74 27.63 -50.88
N THR A 80 -20.60 28.66 -50.86
CA THR A 80 -21.74 28.87 -51.77
C THR A 80 -22.07 30.35 -51.75
#